data_AF-X1MXU6-F1
#
_entry.id   AF-X1MXU6-F1
#
_cell.length_a   1.000
_cell.length_b   1.000
_cell.length_c   1.000
_cell.angle_alpha   90.00
_cell.angle_beta   90.00
_cell.angle_gamma   90.00
#
_symmetry.space_group_name_H-M   'P 1'
#
loop_
_entity.id
_entity.type
_entity.pdbx_description
1 polymer ?
#
loop_
_entity_poly.entity_id
_entity_poly.type
_entity_poly.pdbx_seq_one_letter_code
_entity_poly.pdbx_strand_id
1 'polypeptide(L)' 'MGKNPSHEDNLVALRRIEGQVRGVQGMIEDRKYCIDILNQIHAIKGALGRVEEKILKKHFQHCVTE' A
#
# COMPACT_ATOMS: atom_id res chain seq x y z
N MET A 1 -16.59 11.13 -19.90
CA MET A 1 -16.20 10.15 -18.85
C MET A 1 -15.31 9.11 -19.50
N GLY A 2 -14.04 8.88 -19.17
CA GLY A 2 -13.05 9.56 -18.35
C GLY A 2 -11.70 8.96 -18.78
N LYS A 3 -10.70 9.78 -19.11
CA LYS A 3 -9.43 9.38 -19.76
C LYS A 3 -8.47 8.55 -18.88
N ASN A 4 -8.91 8.09 -17.70
CA ASN A 4 -8.04 7.45 -16.71
C ASN A 4 -8.50 6.02 -16.44
N PRO A 5 -7.58 5.04 -16.37
CA PRO A 5 -7.94 3.67 -16.06
C PRO A 5 -8.42 3.53 -14.61
N SER A 6 -9.37 2.62 -14.37
CA SER A 6 -9.83 2.29 -13.01
C SER A 6 -8.76 1.54 -12.23
N HIS A 7 -8.64 1.77 -10.92
CA HIS A 7 -7.68 1.08 -10.02
C HIS A 7 -8.36 0.47 -8.78
N GLU A 8 -9.67 0.28 -8.82
CA GLU A 8 -10.48 -0.19 -7.68
C GLU A 8 -10.02 -1.54 -7.11
N ASP A 9 -9.38 -2.37 -7.93
CA ASP A 9 -8.77 -3.64 -7.53
C ASP A 9 -7.70 -3.49 -6.44
N ASN A 10 -7.10 -2.30 -6.30
CA ASN A 10 -6.11 -1.99 -5.28
C ASN A 10 -6.72 -1.59 -3.94
N LEU A 11 -8.02 -1.27 -3.88
CA LEU A 11 -8.70 -0.82 -2.65
C LEU A 11 -8.63 -1.88 -1.54
N VAL A 12 -8.72 -3.17 -1.88
CA VAL A 12 -8.61 -4.26 -0.90
C VAL A 12 -7.23 -4.27 -0.25
N ALA A 13 -6.17 -4.07 -1.03
CA ALA A 13 -4.80 -4.00 -0.51
C ALA A 13 -4.60 -2.75 0.36
N LEU A 14 -5.11 -1.59 -0.07
CA LEU A 14 -5.04 -0.34 0.67
C LEU A 14 -5.76 -0.43 2.03
N ARG A 15 -6.95 -1.04 2.10
CA ARG A 15 -7.67 -1.28 3.37
C ARG A 15 -6.88 -2.18 4.32
N ARG A 16 -6.15 -3.18 3.81
CA ARG A 16 -5.26 -4.02 4.62
C ARG A 16 -4.08 -3.21 5.17
N ILE A 17 -3.45 -2.39 4.32
CA ILE A 17 -2.35 -1.50 4.69
C ILE A 17 -2.80 -0.52 5.79
N GLU A 18 -3.99 0.06 5.66
CA GLU A 18 -4.59 0.93 6.68
C GLU A 18 -4.72 0.21 8.03
N GLY A 19 -5.16 -1.05 8.03
CA GLY A 19 -5.20 -1.89 9.23
C GLY A 19 -3.81 -2.17 9.82
N GLN A 20 -2.80 -2.37 8.99
CA GLN A 20 -1.41 -2.54 9.44
C GLN A 20 -0.86 -1.26 10.07
N VAL A 21 -1.17 -0.09 9.51
CA VAL A 21 -0.79 1.23 10.07
C VAL A 21 -1.43 1.42 11.44
N ARG A 22 -2.72 1.10 11.59
CA ARG A 22 -3.38 1.07 12.92
C ARG A 22 -2.69 0.11 13.88
N GLY A 23 -2.27 -1.06 13.41
CA GLY A 23 -1.48 -1.99 14.20
C GLY A 23 -0.18 -1.38 14.73
N VAL A 24 0.56 -0.66 13.88
CA VAL A 24 1.79 0.05 14.29
C VAL A 24 1.51 1.12 15.35
N GLN A 25 0.41 1.85 15.24
CA GLN A 25 0.00 2.82 16.29
C GLN A 25 -0.17 2.13 17.64
N GLY A 26 -0.91 1.01 17.68
CA GLY A 26 -1.06 0.21 18.90
C GLY A 26 0.26 -0.34 19.43
N MET A 27 1.18 -0.77 18.55
CA MET A 27 2.51 -1.22 18.98
C MET A 27 3.33 -0.12 19.67
N ILE A 28 3.18 1.14 19.23
CA ILE A 28 3.83 2.30 19.83
C ILE A 28 3.21 2.61 21.19
N GLU A 29 1.88 2.64 21.27
CA GLU A 29 1.14 2.85 22.53
C GLU A 29 1.49 1.80 23.59
N ASP A 30 1.59 0.53 23.17
CA ASP A 30 1.99 -0.61 23.99
C ASP A 30 3.49 -0.66 24.31
N ARG A 31 4.30 0.28 23.79
CA ARG A 31 5.76 0.31 23.94
C ARG A 31 6.43 -1.00 23.53
N LYS A 32 5.99 -1.60 22.40
CA LYS A 32 6.58 -2.82 21.84
C LYS A 32 8.04 -2.60 21.46
N TYR A 33 8.78 -3.71 21.32
CA TYR A 33 10.18 -3.67 20.95
C TYR A 33 10.39 -3.00 19.59
N CYS A 34 11.38 -2.11 19.53
CA CYS A 34 11.62 -1.26 18.36
C CYS A 34 11.80 -2.05 17.07
N ILE A 35 12.46 -3.22 17.12
CA ILE A 35 12.68 -4.05 15.93
C ILE A 35 11.37 -4.61 15.38
N ASP A 36 10.41 -4.96 16.24
CA ASP A 36 9.10 -5.46 15.79
C ASP A 36 8.31 -4.35 15.09
N ILE A 37 8.36 -3.13 15.63
CA ILE A 37 7.74 -1.94 15.02
C ILE A 37 8.38 -1.67 13.65
N LEU A 38 9.71 -1.70 13.56
CA LEU A 38 10.45 -1.50 12.31
C LEU A 38 10.12 -2.58 11.27
N ASN A 39 10.04 -3.84 11.70
CA ASN A 39 9.64 -4.95 10.82
C ASN A 39 8.22 -4.75 10.26
N GLN A 40 7.28 -4.31 11.09
CA GLN A 40 5.92 -4.03 10.64
C GLN A 40 5.86 -2.85 9.66
N ILE A 41 6.65 -1.80 9.90
CA ILE A 41 6.79 -0.68 8.97
C ILE A 41 7.38 -1.15 7.63
N HIS A 42 8.41 -2.00 7.64
CA HIS A 42 8.97 -2.57 6.41
C HIS A 42 7.93 -3.41 5.63
N ALA A 43 7.10 -4.18 6.32
CA ALA A 43 6.01 -4.93 5.70
C ALA A 43 4.99 -3.99 5.03
N ILE A 44 4.63 -2.89 5.67
CA ILE A 44 3.75 -1.85 5.11
C ILE A 44 4.37 -1.22 3.86
N LYS A 45 5.65 -0.83 3.92
CA LYS A 45 6.36 -0.25 2.77
C LYS A 45 6.38 -1.21 1.58
N GLY A 46 6.65 -2.50 1.81
CA GLY A 46 6.61 -3.51 0.76
C GLY A 46 5.21 -3.73 0.18
N ALA A 47 4.16 -3.62 0.99
CA ALA A 47 2.78 -3.71 0.52
C ALA A 47 2.37 -2.49 -0.33
N LEU A 48 2.77 -1.29 0.07
CA LEU A 48 2.56 -0.06 -0.71
C LEU A 48 3.31 -0.12 -2.05
N GLY A 49 4.56 -0.57 -2.07
CA GLY A 49 5.33 -0.70 -3.32
C GLY A 49 4.66 -1.63 -4.34
N ARG A 50 4.00 -2.71 -3.90
CA ARG A 50 3.21 -3.57 -4.81
C ARG A 50 1.97 -2.89 -5.38
N VAL A 51 1.33 -2.00 -4.63
CA VAL A 51 0.19 -1.20 -5.13
C VAL A 51 0.68 -0.19 -6.15
N GLU A 52 1.78 0.49 -5.86
CA GLU A 52 2.45 1.42 -6.77
C GLU A 52 2.81 0.75 -8.10
N GLU A 53 3.46 -0.41 -8.07
CA GLU A 53 3.84 -1.17 -9.27
C GLU A 53 2.63 -1.52 -10.15
N LYS A 54 1.51 -1.93 -9.53
CA LYS A 54 0.28 -2.26 -10.27
C LYS A 54 -0.33 -1.03 -10.95
N ILE A 55 -0.38 0.09 -10.25
CA ILE A 55 -0.88 1.35 -10.80
C ILE A 55 0.01 1.79 -11.96
N LEU A 56 1.33 1.75 -11.78
CA LEU A 56 2.31 2.12 -12.80
C LEU A 56 2.22 1.22 -14.03
N LYS A 57 2.09 -0.09 -13.85
CA LYS A 57 1.88 -1.04 -14.95
C LYS A 57 0.64 -0.70 -15.77
N LYS A 58 -0.46 -0.37 -15.10
CA LYS A 58 -1.71 0.01 -15.75
C LYS A 58 -1.60 1.36 -16.47
N HIS A 59 -0.83 2.30 -15.92
CA HIS A 59 -0.49 3.55 -16.60
C HIS A 59 0.26 3.30 -17.91
N PHE A 60 1.31 2.45 -17.91
CA PHE A 60 2.03 2.12 -19.14
C PHE A 60 1.14 1.44 -20.20
N GLN A 61 0.21 0.59 -19.77
CA GLN A 61 -0.71 -0.13 -20.67
C GLN A 61 -1.83 0.72 -21.27
N HIS A 62 -2.15 1.87 -20.66
CA HIS A 62 -3.26 2.73 -21.12
C HIS A 62 -2.79 4.08 -21.66
N CYS A 63 -1.80 4.71 -21.04
CA CYS A 63 -1.43 6.09 -21.33
C CYS A 63 -0.20 6.24 -22.23
N VAL A 64 0.61 5.17 -22.36
CA VAL A 64 1.86 5.19 -23.17
C VAL A 64 1.72 4.37 -24.45
N THR A 65 0.76 3.45 -24.50
CA THR A 65 0.47 2.62 -25.68
C THR A 65 -0.70 3.13 -26.53
N GLU A 66 -1.31 4.27 -26.14
CA GLU A 66 -2.24 5.07 -26.96
C GLU A 66 -1.51 6.17 -27.76
#